data_AF-A0AAE2C9W7-F1
#
_entry.id   AF-A0AAE2C9W7-F1
#
_cell.length_a   1.000
_cell.length_b   1.000
_cell.length_c   1.000
_cell.angle_alpha   90.00
_cell.angle_beta   90.00
_cell.angle_gamma   90.00
#
_symmetry.space_group_name_H-M   'P 1'
#
loop_
_entity.id
_entity.type
_entity.pdbx_description
1 polymer ?
#
loop_
_entity_poly.entity_id
_entity_poly.type
_entity_poly.pdbx_seq_one_letter_code
_entity_poly.pdbx_strand_id
1 'polypeptide(L)'
;MATLARVSRRILNRTRSGPLLGRAFSAEAVQLAQPSAPPAPVIKESPDRVRWDYRGQRKMVPLGQWTPKIAVDAYVAPNVVLAGQVVVYDGASVWNGAVLRGDLNKITVGFCSNVQERCVVHAAWSSPTGLPAETSIERFVTIGAYSLLRSCTIEPECIIGQHSILMEGSLVETHSILEAGSVVPPGRRIQSGELWAGNPAKFVRTLSHEEILEIPKLAVAINDLSRSHFSEFLPYSTVYLEVEKMKSSLGISI
;
A
#
# COMPACT_ATOMS: atom_id res chain seq x y z
N MET A 1 -59.97 -31.66 -15.83
CA MET A 1 -58.96 -32.73 -16.04
C MET A 1 -58.45 -33.14 -14.67
N ALA A 2 -59.05 -34.19 -14.09
CA ALA A 2 -58.48 -35.54 -13.97
C ALA A 2 -57.45 -35.65 -12.83
N THR A 3 -57.46 -36.59 -11.88
CA THR A 3 -58.42 -37.57 -11.33
C THR A 3 -57.72 -38.18 -10.10
N LEU A 4 -58.52 -38.52 -9.10
CA LEU A 4 -58.22 -39.33 -7.92
C LEU A 4 -57.44 -40.65 -8.17
N ALA A 5 -56.69 -41.01 -7.12
CA ALA A 5 -56.58 -42.34 -6.49
C ALA A 5 -55.96 -43.54 -7.24
N ARG A 6 -54.98 -44.16 -6.58
CA ARG A 6 -54.81 -45.62 -6.61
C ARG A 6 -54.80 -46.18 -5.19
N VAL A 7 -55.82 -46.97 -4.91
CA VAL A 7 -56.00 -47.84 -3.75
C VAL A 7 -55.45 -49.23 -4.09
N SER A 8 -54.69 -49.84 -3.18
CA SER A 8 -54.63 -51.29 -2.91
C SER A 8 -53.42 -51.59 -2.03
N ARG A 9 -53.44 -52.46 -1.02
CA ARG A 9 -54.44 -53.39 -0.46
C ARG A 9 -53.98 -53.64 0.97
N ARG A 10 -54.90 -53.58 1.94
CA ARG A 10 -54.70 -54.20 3.26
C ARG A 10 -54.83 -55.72 3.10
N ILE A 11 -53.90 -56.47 3.67
CA ILE A 11 -54.14 -57.84 4.15
C ILE A 11 -53.75 -57.83 5.63
N LEU A 12 -54.74 -57.99 6.49
CA LEU A 12 -54.58 -58.33 7.90
C LEU A 12 -54.16 -59.80 8.01
N ASN A 13 -53.22 -60.13 8.90
CA ASN A 13 -53.59 -60.88 10.11
C ASN A 13 -52.44 -61.12 11.10
N ARG A 14 -52.82 -60.93 12.38
CA ARG A 14 -52.44 -61.66 13.60
C ARG A 14 -51.04 -61.50 14.23
N THR A 15 -51.06 -60.67 15.28
CA THR A 15 -50.73 -61.00 16.69
C THR A 15 -49.41 -61.74 16.99
N ARG A 16 -48.46 -61.04 17.61
CA ARG A 16 -47.79 -61.49 18.83
C ARG A 16 -47.36 -60.29 19.70
N SER A 17 -47.64 -60.45 20.98
CA SER A 17 -47.54 -59.53 22.12
C SER A 17 -46.11 -59.29 22.62
N GLY A 18 -45.81 -58.06 23.06
CA GLY A 18 -44.69 -57.75 23.95
C GLY A 18 -44.29 -56.27 23.92
N PRO A 19 -44.12 -55.57 25.08
CA PRO A 19 -43.92 -54.13 25.13
C PRO A 19 -42.46 -53.76 24.78
N LEU A 20 -42.31 -52.73 23.95
CA LEU A 20 -41.02 -52.15 23.61
C LEU A 20 -40.47 -51.39 24.83
N LEU A 21 -39.57 -52.04 25.58
CA LEU A 21 -38.71 -51.36 26.54
C LEU A 21 -37.83 -50.35 25.79
N GLY A 22 -38.06 -49.07 26.05
CA GLY A 22 -37.23 -47.98 25.56
C GLY A 22 -35.79 -48.14 25.98
N ARG A 23 -34.88 -48.23 25.01
CA ARG A 23 -33.46 -48.01 25.22
C ARG A 23 -33.24 -46.50 25.41
N ALA A 24 -33.32 -46.05 26.66
CA ALA A 24 -32.72 -44.80 27.09
C ALA A 24 -31.19 -44.96 27.07
N PHE A 25 -30.57 -44.75 25.91
CA PHE A 25 -29.14 -44.46 25.85
C PHE A 25 -28.99 -42.93 25.88
N SER A 26 -28.69 -42.47 27.09
CA SER A 26 -28.12 -41.17 27.49
C SER A 26 -27.77 -40.18 26.37
N ALA A 27 -28.67 -39.22 26.16
CA ALA A 27 -28.32 -37.93 25.55
C ALA A 27 -27.36 -37.09 26.41
N GLU A 28 -27.06 -37.52 27.64
CA GLU A 28 -26.18 -36.83 28.59
C GLU A 28 -24.67 -36.99 28.30
N ALA A 29 -24.26 -37.91 27.41
CA ALA A 29 -22.83 -38.17 27.19
C ALA A 29 -22.16 -37.25 26.14
N VAL A 30 -22.92 -36.43 25.41
CA VAL A 30 -22.37 -35.50 24.40
C VAL A 30 -22.12 -34.10 24.97
N GLN A 31 -22.52 -33.83 26.20
CA GLN A 31 -22.40 -32.51 26.83
C GLN A 31 -21.12 -32.30 27.68
N LEU A 32 -20.20 -33.27 27.72
CA LEU A 32 -19.08 -33.27 28.66
C LEU A 32 -17.67 -33.02 28.09
N ALA A 33 -17.53 -32.55 26.85
CA ALA A 33 -16.21 -32.14 26.35
C ALA A 33 -16.30 -31.17 25.16
N GLN A 34 -16.87 -29.99 25.38
CA GLN A 34 -16.41 -28.83 24.60
C GLN A 34 -15.16 -28.31 25.32
N PRO A 35 -13.97 -28.27 24.70
CA PRO A 35 -12.86 -27.51 25.26
C PRO A 35 -13.32 -26.07 25.33
N SER A 36 -13.57 -25.58 26.55
CA SER A 36 -13.86 -24.17 26.80
C SER A 36 -12.79 -23.36 26.08
N ALA A 37 -13.21 -22.50 25.15
CA ALA A 37 -12.28 -21.62 24.44
C ALA A 37 -11.34 -20.96 25.46
N PRO A 38 -10.01 -20.91 25.19
CA PRO A 38 -9.09 -20.27 26.11
C PRO A 38 -9.58 -18.84 26.39
N PRO A 39 -9.54 -18.37 27.65
CA PRO A 39 -9.97 -17.01 27.96
C PRO A 39 -9.19 -16.04 27.07
N ALA A 40 -9.90 -15.11 26.44
CA ALA A 40 -9.29 -14.12 25.57
C ALA A 40 -8.14 -13.43 26.33
N PRO A 41 -6.97 -13.25 25.70
CA PRO A 41 -5.82 -12.64 26.36
C PRO A 41 -6.21 -11.26 26.89
N VAL A 42 -6.00 -11.03 28.20
CA VAL A 42 -6.28 -9.75 28.84
C VAL A 42 -5.27 -8.72 28.30
N ILE A 43 -5.75 -7.79 27.48
CA ILE A 43 -4.95 -6.70 26.93
C ILE A 43 -4.66 -5.70 28.06
N LYS A 44 -3.43 -5.70 28.57
CA LYS A 44 -2.97 -4.69 29.53
C LYS A 44 -2.32 -3.54 28.77
N GLU A 45 -2.92 -2.34 28.84
CA GLU A 45 -2.30 -1.14 28.30
C GLU A 45 -1.09 -0.75 29.15
N SER A 46 0.05 -0.53 28.51
CA SER A 46 1.25 -0.02 29.18
C SER A 46 1.05 1.46 29.53
N PRO A 47 1.24 1.88 30.79
CA PRO A 47 1.08 3.28 31.19
C PRO A 47 2.05 4.23 30.46
N ASP A 48 3.22 3.72 30.04
CA ASP A 48 4.25 4.50 29.36
C ASP A 48 3.94 4.79 27.88
N ARG A 49 2.88 4.19 27.32
CA ARG A 49 2.50 4.44 25.92
C ARG A 49 1.86 5.81 25.81
N VAL A 50 2.63 6.75 25.25
CA VAL A 50 2.17 8.10 24.95
C VAL A 50 1.13 8.05 23.83
N ARG A 51 -0.05 8.64 24.07
CA ARG A 51 -1.13 8.76 23.07
C ARG A 51 -0.95 9.96 22.14
N TRP A 52 -0.28 10.99 22.61
CA TRP A 52 -0.06 12.23 21.87
C TRP A 52 1.41 12.67 21.97
N ASP A 53 2.13 12.58 20.85
CA ASP A 53 3.45 13.18 20.72
C ASP A 53 3.29 14.59 20.15
N TYR A 54 3.71 15.59 20.91
CA TYR A 54 3.62 17.01 20.53
C TYR A 54 4.42 17.34 19.26
N ARG A 55 5.39 16.50 18.89
CA ARG A 55 6.23 16.68 17.68
C ARG A 55 5.52 16.22 16.39
N GLY A 56 4.43 15.47 16.52
CA GLY A 56 3.79 14.80 15.40
C GLY A 56 4.67 13.71 14.78
N GLN A 57 4.28 13.25 13.60
CA GLN A 57 5.05 12.26 12.85
C GLN A 57 6.28 12.91 12.20
N ARG A 58 7.46 12.33 12.42
CA ARG A 58 8.70 12.80 11.78
C ARG A 58 8.69 12.50 10.28
N LYS A 59 9.09 13.49 9.48
CA LYS A 59 9.23 13.35 8.01
C LYS A 59 10.30 12.32 7.63
N MET A 60 11.47 12.38 8.27
CA MET A 60 12.55 11.42 8.07
C MET A 60 12.68 10.52 9.30
N VAL A 61 12.55 9.22 9.10
CA VAL A 61 12.64 8.20 10.14
C VAL A 61 13.86 7.30 9.86
N PRO A 62 14.97 7.50 10.57
CA PRO A 62 16.12 6.60 10.44
C PRO A 62 15.83 5.26 11.12
N LEU A 63 16.30 4.17 10.51
CA LEU A 63 16.16 2.81 11.01
C LEU A 63 17.54 2.14 11.06
N GLY A 64 18.06 1.93 12.28
CA GLY A 64 19.42 1.40 12.47
C GLY A 64 20.47 2.34 11.88
N GLN A 65 21.24 1.85 10.92
CA GLN A 65 22.26 2.62 10.18
C GLN A 65 21.68 3.33 8.94
N TRP A 66 20.42 3.07 8.60
CA TRP A 66 19.81 3.57 7.37
C TRP A 66 19.09 4.89 7.63
N THR A 67 19.58 5.92 6.97
CA THR A 67 19.03 7.28 7.01
C THR A 67 18.51 7.65 5.63
N PRO A 68 17.25 8.12 5.50
CA PRO A 68 16.76 8.68 4.25
C PRO A 68 17.64 9.84 3.80
N LYS A 69 17.96 9.90 2.51
CA LYS A 69 18.77 10.96 1.89
C LYS A 69 17.91 11.71 0.88
N ILE A 70 17.93 13.04 0.97
CA ILE A 70 17.15 13.93 0.11
C ILE A 70 18.16 14.89 -0.52
N ALA A 71 18.10 15.04 -1.84
CA ALA A 71 18.86 16.06 -2.56
C ALA A 71 18.43 17.47 -2.15
N VAL A 72 19.30 18.46 -2.32
CA VAL A 72 19.07 19.83 -1.82
C VAL A 72 17.95 20.54 -2.61
N ASP A 73 17.80 20.21 -3.88
CA ASP A 73 16.81 20.79 -4.79
C ASP A 73 15.50 19.98 -4.85
N ALA A 74 15.42 18.85 -4.15
CA ALA A 74 14.26 17.99 -4.14
C ALA A 74 13.18 18.50 -3.19
N TYR A 75 11.95 18.56 -3.67
CA TYR A 75 10.81 18.96 -2.85
C TYR A 75 10.21 17.76 -2.13
N VAL A 76 10.19 17.78 -0.79
CA VAL A 76 9.50 16.78 0.02
C VAL A 76 8.50 17.47 0.93
N ALA A 77 7.22 17.21 0.68
CA ALA A 77 6.12 17.76 1.45
C ALA A 77 6.21 17.43 2.96
N PRO A 78 5.70 18.30 3.85
CA PRO A 78 5.83 18.13 5.30
C PRO A 78 5.08 16.90 5.84
N ASN A 79 4.01 16.46 5.16
CA ASN A 79 3.17 15.33 5.58
C ASN A 79 3.67 13.95 5.10
N VAL A 80 4.83 13.91 4.45
CA VAL A 80 5.41 12.67 3.91
C VAL A 80 6.15 11.92 5.00
N VAL A 81 6.14 10.59 4.93
CA VAL A 81 6.98 9.74 5.78
C VAL A 81 8.00 9.02 4.91
N LEU A 82 9.28 9.35 5.10
CA LEU A 82 10.43 8.65 4.52
C LEU A 82 11.07 7.81 5.63
N ALA A 83 11.07 6.49 5.50
CA ALA A 83 11.60 5.58 6.51
C ALA A 83 12.63 4.60 5.93
N GLY A 84 13.77 4.45 6.60
CA GLY A 84 14.82 3.49 6.22
C GLY A 84 15.68 3.96 5.03
N GLN A 85 16.00 3.04 4.12
CA GLN A 85 16.83 3.27 2.94
C GLN A 85 16.02 3.91 1.80
N VAL A 86 15.78 5.21 1.90
CA VAL A 86 15.14 5.99 0.83
C VAL A 86 16.10 7.05 0.32
N VAL A 87 16.28 7.12 -0.99
CA VAL A 87 17.09 8.16 -1.65
C VAL A 87 16.21 8.90 -2.64
N VAL A 88 16.10 10.21 -2.44
CA VAL A 88 15.42 11.13 -3.34
C VAL A 88 16.48 11.95 -4.05
N TYR A 89 16.62 11.75 -5.36
CA TYR A 89 17.61 12.40 -6.22
C TYR A 89 17.18 13.81 -6.64
N ASP A 90 18.08 14.48 -7.37
CA ASP A 90 17.94 15.89 -7.73
C ASP A 90 16.68 16.17 -8.56
N GLY A 91 16.01 17.28 -8.24
CA GLY A 91 14.77 17.73 -8.88
C GLY A 91 13.57 16.80 -8.69
N ALA A 92 13.68 15.73 -7.89
CA ALA A 92 12.57 14.87 -7.58
C ALA A 92 11.59 15.55 -6.61
N SER A 93 10.31 15.20 -6.71
CA SER A 93 9.28 15.72 -5.81
C SER A 93 8.44 14.61 -5.17
N VAL A 94 8.21 14.72 -3.86
CA VAL A 94 7.35 13.81 -3.09
C VAL A 94 6.24 14.61 -2.44
N TRP A 95 5.01 14.34 -2.89
CA TRP A 95 3.82 15.14 -2.61
C TRP A 95 3.06 14.66 -1.37
N ASN A 96 2.05 15.43 -1.00
CA ASN A 96 1.39 15.37 0.30
C ASN A 96 0.84 13.96 0.63
N GLY A 97 1.19 13.47 1.83
CA GLY A 97 0.67 12.21 2.37
C GLY A 97 1.28 10.96 1.75
N ALA A 98 2.29 11.09 0.89
CA ALA A 98 3.02 9.93 0.39
C ALA A 98 3.84 9.27 1.52
N VAL A 99 3.96 7.95 1.46
CA VAL A 99 4.72 7.13 2.43
C VAL A 99 5.71 6.28 1.66
N LEU A 100 7.01 6.53 1.86
CA LEU A 100 8.09 5.76 1.27
C LEU A 100 8.79 5.00 2.39
N ARG A 101 8.64 3.67 2.39
CA ARG A 101 9.15 2.80 3.44
C ARG A 101 10.15 1.80 2.86
N GLY A 102 11.43 2.16 2.94
CA GLY A 102 12.58 1.35 2.55
C GLY A 102 13.19 0.63 3.75
N ASP A 103 12.36 -0.02 4.56
CA ASP A 103 12.80 -0.76 5.75
C ASP A 103 13.31 -2.16 5.42
N LEU A 104 12.78 -2.80 4.36
CA LEU A 104 13.25 -4.11 3.93
C LEU A 104 14.34 -4.02 2.85
N ASN A 105 14.15 -3.15 1.86
CA ASN A 105 15.05 -2.94 0.73
C ASN A 105 15.08 -1.47 0.30
N LYS A 106 16.02 -1.08 -0.56
CA LYS A 106 16.21 0.31 -0.98
C LYS A 106 15.04 0.81 -1.83
N ILE A 107 14.73 2.10 -1.67
CA ILE A 107 13.84 2.85 -2.55
C ILE A 107 14.61 4.04 -3.11
N THR A 108 14.63 4.17 -4.43
CA THR A 108 15.28 5.28 -5.14
C THR A 108 14.28 6.02 -6.01
N VAL A 109 14.20 7.35 -5.83
CA VAL A 109 13.41 8.26 -6.67
C VAL A 109 14.36 9.10 -7.52
N GLY A 110 14.39 8.83 -8.82
CA GLY A 110 15.34 9.39 -9.78
C GLY A 110 15.10 10.85 -10.15
N PHE A 111 15.95 11.35 -11.05
CA PHE A 111 16.01 12.76 -11.45
C PHE A 111 14.68 13.27 -12.02
N CYS A 112 14.21 14.42 -11.53
CA CYS A 112 12.98 15.07 -12.02
C CYS A 112 11.73 14.17 -11.98
N SER A 113 11.74 13.13 -11.14
CA SER A 113 10.62 12.21 -10.97
C SER A 113 9.72 12.66 -9.83
N ASN A 114 8.43 12.41 -9.96
CA ASN A 114 7.44 12.85 -9.01
C ASN A 114 6.64 11.69 -8.45
N VAL A 115 6.43 11.71 -7.13
CA VAL A 115 5.56 10.81 -6.39
C VAL A 115 4.40 11.63 -5.86
N GLN A 116 3.25 11.55 -6.53
CA GLN A 116 2.08 12.38 -6.21
C GLN A 116 1.41 12.00 -4.88
N GLU A 117 0.29 12.65 -4.57
CA GLU A 117 -0.35 12.61 -3.27
C GLU A 117 -0.73 11.18 -2.85
N ARG A 118 -0.54 10.89 -1.56
CA ARG A 118 -0.99 9.65 -0.91
C ARG A 118 -0.49 8.37 -1.59
N CYS A 119 0.61 8.44 -2.33
CA CYS A 119 1.26 7.25 -2.87
C CYS A 119 1.94 6.47 -1.75
N VAL A 120 1.88 5.15 -1.81
CA VAL A 120 2.58 4.26 -0.87
C VAL A 120 3.62 3.48 -1.63
N VAL A 121 4.89 3.69 -1.28
CA VAL A 121 6.02 2.98 -1.87
C VAL A 121 6.64 2.11 -0.79
N HIS A 122 6.67 0.82 -1.04
CA HIS A 122 7.21 -0.17 -0.13
C HIS A 122 8.16 -1.10 -0.90
N ALA A 123 9.15 -1.65 -0.20
CA ALA A 123 9.99 -2.70 -0.75
C ALA A 123 9.73 -4.00 0.02
N ALA A 124 9.47 -5.09 -0.69
CA ALA A 124 9.34 -6.44 -0.14
C ALA A 124 10.70 -6.99 0.29
N TRP A 125 10.71 -7.98 1.19
CA TRP A 125 11.95 -8.62 1.66
C TRP A 125 12.70 -9.36 0.55
N SER A 126 11.94 -10.16 -0.22
CA SER A 126 12.42 -10.93 -1.35
C SER A 126 11.32 -10.97 -2.40
N SER A 127 11.71 -10.95 -3.67
CA SER A 127 10.75 -11.09 -4.77
C SER A 127 10.54 -12.57 -5.04
N PRO A 128 9.28 -13.06 -5.12
CA PRO A 128 9.00 -14.45 -5.49
C PRO A 128 9.51 -14.78 -6.91
N THR A 129 9.73 -13.76 -7.74
CA THR A 129 10.17 -13.88 -9.13
C THR A 129 11.69 -13.99 -9.26
N GLY A 130 12.47 -13.83 -8.18
CA GLY A 130 13.94 -13.82 -8.21
C GLY A 130 14.56 -12.51 -8.73
N LEU A 131 13.73 -11.52 -9.07
CA LEU A 131 14.15 -10.17 -9.42
C LEU A 131 14.56 -9.38 -8.16
N PRO A 132 15.41 -8.35 -8.28
CA PRO A 132 15.78 -7.53 -7.13
C PRO A 132 14.52 -6.89 -6.51
N ALA A 133 14.34 -7.09 -5.21
CA ALA A 133 13.16 -6.64 -4.47
C ALA A 133 13.25 -5.16 -4.05
N GLU A 134 14.04 -4.36 -4.76
CA GLU A 134 14.12 -2.92 -4.57
C GLU A 134 13.07 -2.19 -5.43
N THR A 135 12.73 -0.98 -5.01
CA THR A 135 11.88 -0.10 -5.81
C THR A 135 12.75 0.99 -6.43
N SER A 136 12.93 0.92 -7.75
CA SER A 136 13.68 1.92 -8.51
C SER A 136 12.73 2.70 -9.39
N ILE A 137 12.67 4.00 -9.17
CA ILE A 137 11.97 4.95 -10.01
C ILE A 137 13.07 5.74 -10.72
N GLU A 138 13.20 5.59 -12.04
CA GLU A 138 14.24 6.27 -12.81
C GLU A 138 13.89 7.74 -13.10
N ARG A 139 14.52 8.35 -14.10
CA ARG A 139 14.38 9.78 -14.44
C ARG A 139 13.07 10.08 -15.16
N PHE A 140 12.52 11.27 -14.95
CA PHE A 140 11.31 11.78 -15.61
C PHE A 140 10.08 10.86 -15.47
N VAL A 141 9.99 10.14 -14.35
CA VAL A 141 8.84 9.28 -14.06
C VAL A 141 7.79 10.08 -13.30
N THR A 142 6.55 10.02 -13.78
CA THR A 142 5.40 10.65 -13.12
C THR A 142 4.53 9.58 -12.48
N ILE A 143 4.50 9.54 -11.15
CA ILE A 143 3.66 8.59 -10.40
C ILE A 143 2.39 9.28 -9.95
N GLY A 144 1.27 8.84 -10.50
CA GLY A 144 -0.06 9.37 -10.25
C GLY A 144 -0.51 9.20 -8.80
N ALA A 145 -1.37 10.11 -8.33
CA ALA A 145 -1.90 10.10 -6.97
C ALA A 145 -2.53 8.76 -6.58
N TYR A 146 -2.44 8.39 -5.29
CA TYR A 146 -2.93 7.13 -4.73
C TYR A 146 -2.32 5.86 -5.32
N SER A 147 -1.15 5.94 -5.96
CA SER A 147 -0.48 4.76 -6.48
C SER A 147 0.16 3.94 -5.36
N LEU A 148 0.12 2.63 -5.49
CA LEU A 148 0.80 1.69 -4.59
C LEU A 148 1.91 0.98 -5.36
N LEU A 149 3.15 1.20 -4.95
CA LEU A 149 4.33 0.59 -5.54
C LEU A 149 4.96 -0.39 -4.56
N ARG A 150 5.16 -1.64 -4.99
CA ARG A 150 5.84 -2.67 -4.20
C ARG A 150 6.93 -3.35 -5.01
N SER A 151 8.20 -3.10 -4.67
CA SER A 151 9.38 -3.71 -5.32
C SER A 151 9.29 -3.76 -6.83
N CYS A 152 9.09 -2.60 -7.45
CA CYS A 152 8.98 -2.46 -8.90
C CYS A 152 10.13 -1.63 -9.46
N THR A 153 10.52 -1.93 -10.69
CA THR A 153 11.49 -1.11 -11.43
C THR A 153 10.73 -0.37 -12.51
N ILE A 154 10.81 0.96 -12.49
CA ILE A 154 10.20 1.85 -13.45
C ILE A 154 11.33 2.58 -14.17
N GLU A 155 11.49 2.25 -15.44
CA GLU A 155 12.50 2.84 -16.33
C GLU A 155 12.19 4.31 -16.66
N PRO A 156 13.11 5.02 -17.35
CA PRO A 156 12.95 6.44 -17.64
C PRO A 156 11.68 6.79 -18.40
N GLU A 157 11.18 8.00 -18.15
CA GLU A 157 10.11 8.60 -18.95
C GLU A 157 8.84 7.75 -18.98
N CYS A 158 8.42 7.26 -17.81
CA CYS A 158 7.17 6.53 -17.64
C CYS A 158 6.09 7.40 -16.98
N ILE A 159 4.84 7.16 -17.33
CA ILE A 159 3.70 7.72 -16.60
C ILE A 159 2.92 6.58 -15.95
N ILE A 160 2.83 6.63 -14.62
CA ILE A 160 1.98 5.74 -13.85
C ILE A 160 0.69 6.51 -13.54
N GLY A 161 -0.43 6.00 -14.02
CA GLY A 161 -1.75 6.60 -13.81
C GLY A 161 -2.12 6.71 -12.32
N GLN A 162 -3.16 7.49 -12.06
CA GLN A 162 -3.72 7.60 -10.71
C GLN A 162 -4.29 6.26 -10.25
N HIS A 163 -4.18 5.98 -8.96
CA HIS A 163 -4.73 4.75 -8.37
C HIS A 163 -4.17 3.45 -8.98
N SER A 164 -2.96 3.51 -9.54
CA SER A 164 -2.28 2.33 -10.10
C SER A 164 -1.59 1.52 -9.01
N ILE A 165 -1.59 0.21 -9.17
CA ILE A 165 -0.97 -0.73 -8.21
C ILE A 165 0.07 -1.56 -8.95
N LEU A 166 1.34 -1.42 -8.55
CA LEU A 166 2.44 -2.21 -9.10
C LEU A 166 2.91 -3.22 -8.06
N MET A 167 2.90 -4.49 -8.46
CA MET A 167 3.30 -5.61 -7.63
C MET A 167 4.78 -5.99 -7.83
N GLU A 168 5.24 -6.89 -6.98
CA GLU A 168 6.65 -7.27 -6.85
C GLU A 168 7.26 -7.79 -8.15
N GLY A 169 8.45 -7.29 -8.49
CA GLY A 169 9.17 -7.67 -9.70
C GLY A 169 8.50 -7.19 -10.99
N SER A 170 7.54 -6.26 -10.93
CA SER A 170 7.05 -5.60 -12.15
C SER A 170 8.14 -4.69 -12.72
N LEU A 171 8.31 -4.76 -14.04
CA LEU A 171 9.20 -3.92 -14.81
C LEU A 171 8.36 -3.09 -15.78
N VAL A 172 8.41 -1.77 -15.63
CA VAL A 172 7.80 -0.83 -16.57
C VAL A 172 8.93 -0.24 -17.39
N GLU A 173 8.95 -0.54 -18.68
CA GLU A 173 10.01 -0.09 -19.59
C GLU A 173 9.86 1.38 -20.02
N THR A 174 10.91 1.89 -20.66
CA THR A 174 10.96 3.27 -21.16
C THR A 174 9.74 3.69 -21.97
N HIS A 175 9.29 4.92 -21.75
CA HIS A 175 8.17 5.52 -22.48
C HIS A 175 6.85 4.74 -22.35
N SER A 176 6.66 3.92 -21.33
CA SER A 176 5.38 3.23 -21.09
C SER A 176 4.42 4.12 -20.29
N ILE A 177 3.12 3.98 -20.58
CA ILE A 177 2.05 4.69 -19.87
C ILE A 177 1.08 3.66 -19.28
N LEU A 178 0.85 3.75 -17.97
CA LEU A 178 -0.25 3.06 -17.29
C LEU A 178 -1.44 4.00 -17.16
N GLU A 179 -2.62 3.57 -17.59
CA GLU A 179 -3.85 4.29 -17.31
C GLU A 179 -4.22 4.24 -15.82
N ALA A 180 -5.11 5.14 -15.43
CA ALA A 180 -5.64 5.18 -14.07
C ALA A 180 -6.31 3.84 -13.68
N GLY A 181 -6.12 3.42 -12.43
CA GLY A 181 -6.67 2.17 -11.91
C GLY A 181 -5.99 0.90 -12.43
N SER A 182 -4.88 1.02 -13.14
CA SER A 182 -4.14 -0.15 -13.65
C SER A 182 -3.47 -0.95 -12.54
N VAL A 183 -3.64 -2.28 -12.56
CA VAL A 183 -3.02 -3.19 -11.59
C VAL A 183 -2.07 -4.14 -12.30
N VAL A 184 -0.77 -3.95 -12.08
CA VAL A 184 0.28 -4.75 -12.70
C VAL A 184 0.58 -5.96 -11.81
N PRO A 185 0.36 -7.20 -12.29
CA PRO A 185 0.62 -8.40 -11.52
C PRO A 185 2.13 -8.61 -11.29
N PRO A 186 2.52 -9.43 -10.30
CA PRO A 186 3.92 -9.64 -9.97
C PRO A 186 4.69 -10.28 -11.14
N GLY A 187 5.93 -9.85 -11.36
CA GLY A 187 6.79 -10.32 -12.44
C GLY A 187 6.35 -9.89 -13.85
N ARG A 188 5.32 -9.06 -13.98
CA ARG A 188 4.86 -8.59 -15.30
C ARG A 188 5.79 -7.50 -15.83
N ARG A 189 6.20 -7.69 -17.07
CA ARG A 189 6.97 -6.72 -17.85
C ARG A 189 6.04 -5.99 -18.82
N ILE A 190 6.08 -4.67 -18.78
CA ILE A 190 5.38 -3.76 -19.70
C ILE A 190 6.42 -3.30 -20.72
N GLN A 191 6.12 -3.44 -22.01
CA GLN A 191 7.11 -3.12 -23.04
C GLN A 191 7.17 -1.63 -23.33
N SER A 192 8.30 -1.20 -23.86
CA SER A 192 8.61 0.19 -24.15
C SER A 192 7.59 0.80 -25.12
N GLY A 193 7.14 2.02 -24.86
CA GLY A 193 6.22 2.73 -25.74
C GLY A 193 4.80 2.14 -25.81
N GLU A 194 4.41 1.32 -24.84
CA GLU A 194 3.07 0.74 -24.76
C GLU A 194 2.18 1.45 -23.74
N LEU A 195 0.88 1.50 -24.05
CA LEU A 195 -0.17 1.91 -23.13
C LEU A 195 -0.90 0.69 -22.58
N TRP A 196 -0.97 0.58 -21.27
CA TRP A 196 -1.62 -0.51 -20.56
C TRP A 196 -2.71 0.00 -19.63
N ALA A 197 -3.79 -0.77 -19.52
CA ALA A 197 -4.94 -0.41 -18.70
C ALA A 197 -5.58 -1.63 -18.03
N GLY A 198 -6.31 -1.38 -16.95
CA GLY A 198 -7.22 -2.34 -16.32
C GLY A 198 -6.63 -3.12 -15.14
N ASN A 199 -7.49 -3.97 -14.56
CA ASN A 199 -7.18 -4.82 -13.41
C ASN A 199 -7.61 -6.26 -13.70
N PRO A 200 -6.70 -7.18 -14.07
CA PRO A 200 -5.26 -6.98 -14.24
C PRO A 200 -4.92 -6.16 -15.49
N ALA A 201 -3.76 -5.49 -15.47
CA ALA A 201 -3.29 -4.64 -16.56
C ALA A 201 -3.09 -5.45 -17.85
N LYS A 202 -3.64 -4.94 -18.95
CA LYS A 202 -3.53 -5.49 -20.29
C LYS A 202 -3.04 -4.43 -21.25
N PHE A 203 -2.33 -4.89 -22.28
CA PHE A 203 -1.97 -4.06 -23.41
C PHE A 203 -3.24 -3.52 -24.09
N VAL A 204 -3.25 -2.21 -24.36
CA VAL A 204 -4.34 -1.54 -25.07
C VAL A 204 -3.88 -1.16 -26.47
N ARG A 205 -2.77 -0.42 -26.56
CA ARG A 205 -2.21 0.08 -27.82
C ARG A 205 -0.76 0.52 -27.64
N THR A 206 -0.07 0.72 -28.75
CA THR A 206 1.21 1.45 -28.76
C THR A 206 0.97 2.96 -28.69
N LEU A 207 1.91 3.67 -28.10
CA LEU A 207 1.89 5.12 -27.99
C LEU A 207 2.30 5.78 -29.31
N SER A 208 1.74 6.95 -29.56
CA SER A 208 2.17 7.82 -30.65
C SER A 208 3.45 8.56 -30.27
N HIS A 209 4.18 9.04 -31.29
CA HIS A 209 5.41 9.81 -31.04
C HIS A 209 5.15 11.12 -30.30
N GLU A 210 3.98 11.73 -30.53
CA GLU A 210 3.56 12.95 -29.83
C GLU A 210 3.40 12.72 -28.34
N GLU A 211 2.72 11.64 -27.94
CA GLU A 211 2.55 11.24 -26.53
C GLU A 211 3.90 10.99 -25.85
N ILE A 212 4.82 10.29 -26.52
CA ILE A 212 6.15 10.01 -25.99
C ILE A 212 6.93 11.30 -25.71
N LEU A 213 6.85 12.28 -26.61
CA LEU A 213 7.49 13.60 -26.44
C LEU A 213 6.84 14.46 -25.36
N GLU A 214 5.59 14.17 -24.96
CA GLU A 214 4.89 14.90 -23.90
C GLU A 214 5.25 14.41 -22.50
N ILE A 215 5.66 13.14 -22.33
CA ILE A 215 6.02 12.57 -21.03
C ILE A 215 7.05 13.42 -20.26
N PRO A 216 8.23 13.76 -20.83
CA PRO A 216 9.20 14.57 -20.11
C PRO A 216 8.72 16.01 -19.88
N LYS A 217 7.88 16.57 -20.77
CA LYS A 217 7.31 17.92 -20.58
C LYS A 217 6.42 17.97 -19.35
N LEU A 218 5.61 16.93 -19.13
CA LEU A 218 4.79 16.81 -17.93
C LEU A 218 5.65 16.73 -16.66
N ALA A 219 6.71 15.91 -16.67
CA ALA A 219 7.61 15.77 -15.53
C ALA A 219 8.29 17.10 -15.16
N VAL A 220 8.73 17.87 -16.15
CA VAL A 220 9.32 19.21 -15.94
C VAL A 220 8.29 20.22 -15.43
N ALA A 221 7.07 20.21 -15.98
CA ALA A 221 6.01 21.10 -15.50
C ALA A 221 5.67 20.86 -14.02
N ILE A 222 5.63 19.59 -13.59
CA ILE A 222 5.44 19.24 -12.17
C ILE A 222 6.64 19.67 -11.33
N ASN A 223 7.86 19.56 -11.87
CA ASN A 223 9.07 20.04 -11.18
C ASN A 223 9.02 21.56 -10.96
N ASP A 224 8.61 22.35 -11.94
CA ASP A 224 8.46 23.80 -11.78
C ASP A 224 7.39 24.18 -10.74
N LEU A 225 6.29 23.42 -10.68
CA LEU A 225 5.31 23.55 -9.61
C LEU A 225 5.94 23.19 -8.25
N SER A 226 6.74 22.12 -8.19
CA SER A 226 7.44 21.70 -6.97
C SER A 226 8.42 22.76 -6.47
N ARG A 227 9.09 23.50 -7.36
CA ARG A 227 9.97 24.63 -7.01
C ARG A 227 9.19 25.78 -6.38
N SER A 228 7.99 26.07 -6.90
CA SER A 228 7.10 27.08 -6.33
C SER A 228 6.72 26.71 -4.90
N HIS A 229 6.32 25.46 -4.66
CA HIS A 229 6.07 24.97 -3.31
C HIS A 229 7.33 24.96 -2.43
N PHE A 230 8.48 24.55 -2.96
CA PHE A 230 9.74 24.54 -2.22
C PHE A 230 10.12 25.93 -1.72
N SER A 231 9.87 26.99 -2.52
CA SER A 231 10.17 28.37 -2.14
C SER A 231 9.33 28.89 -0.97
N GLU A 232 8.15 28.30 -0.73
CA GLU A 232 7.30 28.63 0.43
C GLU A 232 7.84 28.05 1.74
N PHE A 233 8.74 27.06 1.69
CA PHE A 233 9.31 26.43 2.88
C PHE A 233 10.68 26.97 3.21
N LEU A 234 10.84 27.47 4.44
CA LEU A 234 12.13 27.79 5.03
C LEU A 234 12.84 26.53 5.54
N PRO A 235 14.18 26.50 5.61
CA PRO A 235 14.94 25.34 6.09
C PRO A 235 14.59 24.91 7.52
N TYR A 236 14.29 25.88 8.40
CA TYR A 236 13.91 25.65 9.79
C TYR A 236 12.48 26.11 10.02
N SER A 237 11.72 25.30 10.77
CA SER A 237 10.36 25.66 11.18
C SER A 237 10.38 26.50 12.47
N THR A 238 9.35 27.31 12.65
CA THR A 238 9.14 28.13 13.86
C THR A 238 8.46 27.38 15.01
N VAL A 239 8.22 26.07 14.84
CA VAL A 239 7.46 25.22 15.78
C VAL A 239 8.13 25.14 17.17
N TYR A 240 9.46 25.31 17.25
CA TYR A 240 10.17 25.30 18.53
C TYR A 240 9.70 26.42 19.47
N LEU A 241 9.33 27.60 18.95
CA LEU A 241 8.82 28.71 19.76
C LEU A 241 7.49 28.35 20.43
N GLU A 242 6.63 27.61 19.74
CA GLU A 242 5.36 27.14 20.31
C GLU A 242 5.58 26.07 21.38
N VAL A 243 6.57 25.19 21.18
CA VAL A 243 6.98 24.21 22.19
C VAL A 243 7.55 24.90 23.44
N GLU A 244 8.34 25.96 23.28
CA GLU A 244 8.88 26.73 24.41
C GLU A 244 7.80 27.46 25.19
N LYS A 245 6.84 28.09 24.51
CA LYS A 245 5.65 28.69 25.14
C LYS A 245 4.84 27.64 25.90
N MET A 246 4.64 26.47 25.30
CA MET A 246 3.93 25.36 25.92
C MET A 246 4.66 24.81 27.16
N LYS A 247 5.99 24.68 27.13
CA LYS A 247 6.77 24.25 28.30
C LYS A 247 6.72 25.28 29.43
N SER A 248 6.81 26.57 29.06
CA SER A 248 6.73 27.68 30.00
C SER A 248 5.36 27.72 30.70
N SER A 249 4.26 27.51 29.99
CA SER A 249 2.91 27.46 30.59
C SER A 249 2.69 26.26 31.50
N LEU A 250 3.44 25.16 31.29
CA LEU A 250 3.44 23.97 32.14
C LEU A 250 4.39 24.08 33.34
N GLY A 251 5.09 25.21 33.51
CA GLY A 251 6.03 25.43 34.62
C GLY A 251 7.34 24.63 34.51
N ILE A 252 7.65 24.10 33.31
CA ILE A 252 8.89 23.38 33.05
C ILE A 252 9.95 24.41 32.65
N SER A 253 10.91 24.67 33.53
CA SER A 253 12.06 25.53 33.19
C SER A 253 12.91 24.85 32.12
N ILE A 254 13.22 25.60 31.05
CA ILE A 254 14.11 25.18 29.95
C ILE A 254 15.56 25.24 30.42
#